data_AF-A0A2D9FWV7-F1
#
_entry.id   AF-A0A2D9FWV7-F1
#
_cell.length_a   1.000
_cell.length_b   1.000
_cell.length_c   1.000
_cell.angle_alpha   90.00
_cell.angle_beta   90.00
_cell.angle_gamma   90.00
#
_symmetry.space_group_name_H-M   'P 1'
#
loop_
_entity.id
_entity.type
_entity.pdbx_description
1 polymer ?
#
loop_
_entity_poly.entity_id
_entity_poly.type
_entity_poly.pdbx_seq_one_letter_code
_entity_poly.pdbx_strand_id
1 'polypeptide(L)'
;MQEETLRDYTTDLYTLIKHTHKAVKTQQTSSKLTNEKASTLLHDIDLALSSQIESLDQMEGLLNDGAKSTIKESFAAFTGAIAGAIDTQRSDAVSKMLRDDYTALSMIATGYTMLHTVALGAKNSELAEFTQNSLTRIAGLITQTSEIIPHIVAEELDISEVADKAEANTQESWKPENFLEEA
;
A
#
# COMPACT_ATOMS: atom_id res chain seq x y z
N MET A 1 23.69 -11.32 -12.28
CA MET A 1 23.15 -10.26 -11.41
C MET A 1 23.60 -10.58 -9.99
N GLN A 2 24.03 -9.59 -9.19
CA GLN A 2 24.60 -9.85 -7.86
C GLN A 2 23.46 -10.19 -6.87
N GLU A 3 23.61 -11.28 -6.11
CA GLU A 3 22.65 -11.71 -5.06
C GLU A 3 22.39 -10.60 -4.02
N GLU A 4 23.39 -9.76 -3.77
CA GLU A 4 23.30 -8.57 -2.94
C GLU A 4 22.22 -7.60 -3.43
N THR A 5 22.15 -7.32 -4.74
CA THR A 5 21.11 -6.46 -5.31
C THR A 5 19.71 -7.02 -5.08
N LEU A 6 19.54 -8.34 -5.22
CA LEU A 6 18.23 -8.98 -4.98
C LEU A 6 17.82 -8.84 -3.51
N ARG A 7 18.77 -9.04 -2.61
CA ARG A 7 18.59 -8.95 -1.15
C ARG A 7 18.27 -7.53 -0.70
N ASP A 8 18.91 -6.52 -1.29
CA ASP A 8 18.67 -5.11 -0.96
C ASP A 8 17.26 -4.68 -1.37
N TYR A 9 16.85 -4.94 -2.62
CA TYR A 9 15.51 -4.62 -3.09
C TYR A 9 14.42 -5.35 -2.28
N THR A 10 14.68 -6.61 -1.90
CA THR A 10 13.74 -7.37 -1.07
C THR A 10 13.66 -6.78 0.33
N THR A 11 14.79 -6.42 0.93
CA THR A 11 14.87 -5.84 2.28
C THR A 11 14.18 -4.48 2.35
N ASP A 12 14.38 -3.62 1.36
CA ASP A 12 13.75 -2.29 1.30
C ASP A 12 12.23 -2.41 1.20
N LEU A 13 11.73 -3.26 0.30
CA LEU A 13 10.29 -3.49 0.13
C LEU A 13 9.68 -4.13 1.38
N TYR A 14 10.32 -5.14 1.96
CA TYR A 14 9.87 -5.78 3.20
C TYR A 14 9.71 -4.77 4.34
N THR A 15 10.68 -3.86 4.47
CA THR A 15 10.65 -2.80 5.49
C THR A 15 9.47 -1.85 5.26
N LEU A 16 9.25 -1.41 4.03
CA LEU A 16 8.10 -0.58 3.65
C LEU A 16 6.76 -1.25 3.99
N ILE A 17 6.60 -2.54 3.65
CA ILE A 17 5.38 -3.31 3.94
C ILE A 17 5.13 -3.39 5.45
N LYS A 18 6.17 -3.64 6.26
CA LYS A 18 6.05 -3.69 7.73
C LYS A 18 5.63 -2.36 8.34
N HIS A 19 6.18 -1.24 7.87
CA HIS A 19 5.80 0.07 8.37
C HIS A 19 4.36 0.42 8.00
N THR A 20 3.96 0.13 6.76
CA THR A 20 2.59 0.34 6.29
C THR A 20 1.60 -0.52 7.10
N HIS A 21 1.91 -1.80 7.30
CA HIS A 21 1.09 -2.70 8.12
C HIS A 21 0.91 -2.19 9.56
N LYS A 22 1.97 -1.65 10.17
CA LYS A 22 1.87 -1.05 11.50
C LYS A 22 0.96 0.19 11.53
N ALA A 23 1.03 1.04 10.49
CA ALA A 23 0.15 2.20 10.36
C ALA A 23 -1.31 1.75 10.22
N VAL A 24 -1.60 0.78 9.34
CA VAL A 24 -2.93 0.20 9.12
C VAL A 24 -3.52 -0.40 10.41
N LYS A 25 -2.72 -1.16 11.17
CA LYS A 25 -3.17 -1.67 12.48
C LYS A 25 -3.50 -0.57 13.48
N THR A 26 -2.77 0.54 13.43
CA THR A 26 -3.05 1.69 14.30
C THR A 26 -4.38 2.34 13.88
N GLN A 27 -4.58 2.55 12.58
CA GLN A 27 -5.79 3.13 12.01
C GLN A 27 -7.06 2.31 12.29
N GLN A 28 -6.98 0.96 12.26
CA GLN A 28 -8.10 0.07 12.60
C GLN A 28 -8.63 0.25 14.04
N THR A 29 -7.81 0.78 14.95
CA THR A 29 -8.22 1.07 16.33
C THR A 29 -8.79 2.49 16.51
N SER A 30 -8.86 3.28 15.45
CA SER A 30 -9.39 4.64 15.48
C SER A 30 -10.88 4.64 15.75
N SER A 31 -11.33 5.40 16.77
CA SER A 31 -12.76 5.60 17.05
C SER A 31 -13.52 6.35 15.96
N LYS A 32 -12.80 6.94 14.99
CA LYS A 32 -13.39 7.63 13.84
C LYS A 32 -13.74 6.71 12.69
N LEU A 33 -13.22 5.48 12.69
CA LEU A 33 -13.49 4.49 11.67
C LEU A 33 -14.88 3.89 11.91
N THR A 34 -15.92 4.64 11.55
CA THR A 34 -17.32 4.23 11.70
C THR A 34 -17.93 3.71 10.41
N ASN A 35 -17.33 4.02 9.26
CA ASN A 35 -17.82 3.54 7.98
C ASN A 35 -17.40 2.08 7.76
N GLU A 36 -18.38 1.20 7.56
CA GLU A 36 -18.18 -0.25 7.39
C GLU A 36 -17.34 -0.61 6.16
N LYS A 37 -17.48 0.14 5.05
CA LYS A 37 -16.68 -0.10 3.84
C LYS A 37 -15.21 0.25 4.09
N ALA A 38 -14.93 1.37 4.75
CA ALA A 38 -13.58 1.75 5.13
C ALA A 38 -12.96 0.76 6.13
N SER A 39 -13.75 0.28 7.09
CA SER A 39 -13.31 -0.75 8.05
C SER A 39 -12.93 -2.05 7.35
N THR A 40 -13.78 -2.52 6.44
CA THR A 40 -13.53 -3.73 5.64
C THR A 40 -12.29 -3.57 4.77
N LEU A 41 -12.13 -2.44 4.08
CA LEU A 41 -10.95 -2.16 3.26
C LEU A 41 -9.65 -2.18 4.09
N LEU A 42 -9.64 -1.54 5.27
CA LEU A 42 -8.46 -1.57 6.15
C LEU A 42 -8.16 -2.99 6.65
N HIS A 43 -9.18 -3.83 6.86
CA HIS A 43 -8.99 -5.24 7.17
C HIS A 43 -8.36 -6.01 6.00
N ASP A 44 -8.83 -5.77 4.77
CA ASP A 44 -8.28 -6.44 3.58
C ASP A 44 -6.83 -6.02 3.30
N ILE A 45 -6.49 -4.75 3.55
CA ILE A 45 -5.12 -4.26 3.51
C ILE A 45 -4.26 -4.96 4.58
N ASP A 46 -4.73 -5.02 5.83
CA ASP A 46 -4.02 -5.72 6.92
C ASP A 46 -3.73 -7.18 6.57
N LEU A 47 -4.73 -7.92 6.08
CA LEU A 47 -4.58 -9.29 5.62
C LEU A 47 -3.61 -9.43 4.44
N ALA A 48 -3.52 -8.42 3.57
CA ALA A 48 -2.59 -8.44 2.44
C ALA A 48 -1.15 -8.25 2.89
N LEU A 49 -0.91 -7.22 3.69
CA LEU A 49 0.44 -6.87 4.13
C LEU A 49 0.99 -7.93 5.09
N SER A 50 0.17 -8.44 6.03
CA SER A 50 0.59 -9.51 6.94
C SER A 50 0.99 -10.79 6.21
N SER A 51 0.17 -11.27 5.27
CA SER A 51 0.47 -12.47 4.47
C SER A 51 1.74 -12.31 3.62
N GLN A 52 1.99 -11.10 3.08
CA GLN A 52 3.20 -10.80 2.32
C GLN A 52 4.45 -10.77 3.20
N ILE A 53 4.35 -10.19 4.40
CA ILE A 53 5.44 -10.21 5.40
C ILE A 53 5.80 -11.64 5.77
N GLU A 54 4.80 -12.47 6.09
CA GLU A 54 5.01 -13.87 6.46
C GLU A 54 5.68 -14.66 5.34
N SER A 55 5.27 -14.43 4.08
CA SER A 55 5.86 -15.09 2.92
C SER A 55 7.32 -14.69 2.71
N LEU A 56 7.63 -13.38 2.82
CA LEU A 56 9.00 -12.87 2.71
C LEU A 56 9.90 -13.36 3.85
N ASP A 57 9.37 -13.51 5.07
CA ASP A 57 10.11 -14.04 6.22
C ASP A 57 10.53 -15.50 6.01
N GLN A 58 9.70 -16.28 5.31
CA GLN A 58 9.94 -17.68 4.98
C GLN A 58 10.95 -17.88 3.84
N MET A 59 11.20 -16.87 3.00
CA MET A 59 12.18 -16.99 1.92
C MET A 59 13.62 -16.86 2.45
N GLU A 60 14.36 -17.96 2.43
CA GLU A 60 15.75 -18.01 2.92
C GLU A 60 16.70 -17.20 2.01
N GLY A 61 17.65 -16.48 2.63
CA GLY A 61 18.71 -15.76 1.91
C GLY A 61 18.29 -14.45 1.22
N LEU A 62 16.99 -14.11 1.21
CA LEU A 62 16.49 -12.90 0.54
C LEU A 62 16.41 -11.66 1.44
N LEU A 63 16.52 -11.84 2.76
CA LEU A 63 16.50 -10.73 3.72
C LEU A 63 17.86 -10.60 4.39
N ASN A 64 18.30 -9.36 4.59
CA ASN A 64 19.43 -9.06 5.46
C ASN A 64 19.09 -9.43 6.92
N ASP A 65 20.04 -9.96 7.70
CA ASP A 65 19.83 -10.36 9.11
C ASP A 65 19.29 -9.22 9.99
N GLY A 66 19.65 -7.97 9.65
CA GLY A 66 19.13 -6.76 10.29
C GLY A 66 17.64 -6.50 10.02
N ALA A 67 17.13 -6.86 8.84
CA ALA A 67 15.74 -6.62 8.44
C ALA A 67 14.75 -7.50 9.24
N LYS A 68 15.15 -8.75 9.53
CA LYS A 68 14.38 -9.68 10.37
C LYS A 68 14.37 -9.24 11.84
N SER A 69 15.48 -8.71 12.35
CA SER A 69 15.70 -8.45 13.78
C SER A 69 15.44 -7.01 14.25
N THR A 70 15.38 -6.03 13.34
CA THR A 70 15.54 -4.62 13.73
C THR A 70 14.47 -3.70 13.13
N ILE A 71 13.43 -3.37 13.91
CA ILE A 71 12.60 -2.16 13.72
C ILE A 71 13.31 -0.95 14.36
N LYS A 72 14.62 -0.82 14.15
CA LYS A 72 15.39 0.32 14.68
C LYS A 72 16.24 0.90 13.56
N GLU A 73 15.75 2.05 13.08
CA GLU A 73 16.53 3.14 12.50
C GLU A 73 17.18 2.90 11.14
N SER A 74 16.42 3.22 10.08
CA SER A 74 16.86 4.10 8.99
C SER A 74 15.66 4.62 8.20
N PHE A 75 15.15 5.79 8.61
CA PHE A 75 13.98 6.46 8.03
C PHE A 75 14.33 7.79 7.33
N ALA A 76 15.61 8.04 7.03
CA ALA A 76 16.05 9.35 6.56
C ALA A 76 15.50 9.73 5.16
N ALA A 77 14.98 8.78 4.38
CA ALA A 77 14.38 9.02 3.07
C ALA A 77 12.84 8.99 3.05
N PHE A 78 12.18 8.52 4.11
CA PHE A 78 10.71 8.32 4.12
C PHE A 78 9.95 9.38 4.94
N THR A 79 10.66 10.27 5.62
CA THR A 79 10.14 11.26 6.57
C THR A 79 9.18 12.32 5.98
N GLY A 80 9.04 12.43 4.65
CA GLY A 80 8.09 13.37 4.06
C GLY A 80 6.63 12.91 4.08
N ALA A 81 6.37 11.61 3.86
CA ALA A 81 5.03 11.08 3.62
C ALA A 81 4.42 10.33 4.81
N ILE A 82 5.24 9.67 5.67
CA ILE A 82 4.75 8.98 6.88
C ILE A 82 4.80 9.85 8.14
N ALA A 83 5.56 10.95 8.18
CA ALA A 83 5.61 11.78 9.40
C ALA A 83 4.23 12.36 9.81
N GLY A 84 3.29 12.48 8.86
CA GLY A 84 1.90 12.80 9.16
C GLY A 84 1.15 11.70 9.93
N ALA A 85 1.55 10.43 9.83
CA ALA A 85 0.86 9.32 10.48
C ALA A 85 1.24 9.12 11.96
N ILE A 86 2.32 9.75 12.45
CA ILE A 86 2.81 9.57 13.83
C ILE A 86 2.34 10.71 14.75
N ASP A 87 1.89 11.85 14.22
CA ASP A 87 1.53 13.06 15.01
C ASP A 87 0.01 13.32 15.14
N THR A 88 -0.86 12.36 14.79
CA THR A 88 -2.29 12.63 14.54
C THR A 88 -3.24 12.21 15.66
N GLN A 89 -2.86 12.48 16.92
CA GLN A 89 -3.78 12.29 18.05
C GLN A 89 -4.87 13.39 18.16
N ARG A 90 -4.98 14.31 17.19
CA ARG A 90 -6.10 15.25 17.10
C ARG A 90 -6.45 15.54 15.64
N SER A 91 -7.72 15.34 15.27
CA SER A 91 -8.43 15.92 14.11
C SER A 91 -8.49 15.21 12.75
N ASP A 92 -7.76 14.14 12.43
CA ASP A 92 -7.79 13.67 11.03
C ASP A 92 -8.99 12.81 10.62
N ALA A 93 -9.47 13.09 9.41
CA ALA A 93 -10.60 12.48 8.71
C ALA A 93 -10.23 11.08 8.19
N VAL A 94 -11.18 10.15 8.13
CA VAL A 94 -11.02 8.80 7.55
C VAL A 94 -10.56 8.92 6.10
N SER A 95 -11.05 9.92 5.35
CA SER A 95 -10.59 10.18 3.98
C SER A 95 -9.09 10.44 3.88
N LYS A 96 -8.49 11.12 4.86
CA LYS A 96 -7.03 11.35 4.90
C LYS A 96 -6.26 10.07 5.22
N MET A 97 -6.77 9.24 6.11
CA MET A 97 -6.19 7.93 6.41
C MET A 97 -6.14 7.08 5.14
N LEU A 98 -7.26 6.95 4.43
CA LEU A 98 -7.34 6.19 3.19
C LEU A 98 -6.47 6.76 2.07
N ARG A 99 -6.31 8.09 1.98
CA ARG A 99 -5.36 8.72 1.05
C ARG A 99 -3.91 8.33 1.37
N ASP A 100 -3.54 8.29 2.64
CA ASP A 100 -2.18 7.92 3.04
C ASP A 100 -1.92 6.44 2.74
N ASP A 101 -2.92 5.57 2.98
CA ASP A 101 -2.86 4.16 2.62
C ASP A 101 -2.76 3.97 1.11
N TYR A 102 -3.55 4.71 0.33
CA TYR A 102 -3.47 4.73 -1.14
C TYR A 102 -2.05 5.04 -1.63
N THR A 103 -1.42 6.04 -1.02
CA THR A 103 -0.06 6.46 -1.36
C THR A 103 0.96 5.38 -1.00
N ALA A 104 0.84 4.79 0.20
CA ALA A 104 1.72 3.72 0.65
C ALA A 104 1.57 2.46 -0.22
N LEU A 105 0.33 2.06 -0.54
CA LEU A 105 0.05 0.93 -1.44
C LEU A 105 0.62 1.16 -2.84
N SER A 106 0.50 2.37 -3.39
CA SER A 106 1.09 2.72 -4.69
C SER A 106 2.62 2.62 -4.68
N MET A 107 3.25 3.01 -3.57
CA MET A 107 4.69 2.85 -3.40
C MET A 107 5.09 1.37 -3.25
N ILE A 108 4.31 0.57 -2.54
CA ILE A 108 4.49 -0.88 -2.44
C ILE A 108 4.34 -1.54 -3.82
N ALA A 109 3.34 -1.16 -4.61
CA ALA A 109 3.15 -1.65 -5.98
C ALA A 109 4.36 -1.34 -6.88
N THR A 110 4.91 -0.14 -6.74
CA THR A 110 6.16 0.25 -7.44
C THR A 110 7.33 -0.62 -6.97
N GLY A 111 7.49 -0.83 -5.67
CA GLY A 111 8.52 -1.70 -5.11
C GLY A 111 8.40 -3.15 -5.59
N TYR A 112 7.18 -3.70 -5.65
CA TYR A 112 6.95 -5.03 -6.25
C TYR A 112 7.28 -5.06 -7.74
N THR A 113 6.96 -4.02 -8.50
CA THR A 113 7.31 -3.93 -9.93
C THR A 113 8.83 -3.96 -10.12
N MET A 114 9.56 -3.21 -9.29
CA MET A 114 11.02 -3.20 -9.28
C MET A 114 11.58 -4.57 -8.89
N LEU A 115 11.11 -5.14 -7.77
CA LEU A 115 11.60 -6.43 -7.29
C LEU A 115 11.28 -7.57 -8.26
N HIS A 116 10.10 -7.58 -8.88
CA HIS A 116 9.72 -8.55 -9.90
C HIS A 116 10.68 -8.52 -11.08
N THR A 117 11.03 -7.31 -11.55
CA THR A 117 12.00 -7.11 -12.64
C THR A 117 13.37 -7.68 -12.27
N VAL A 118 13.84 -7.40 -11.05
CA VAL A 118 15.11 -7.93 -10.54
C VAL A 118 15.02 -9.45 -10.40
N ALA A 119 13.94 -10.02 -9.85
CA ALA A 119 13.74 -11.46 -9.69
C ALA A 119 13.78 -12.21 -11.02
N LEU A 120 13.13 -11.69 -12.07
CA LEU A 120 13.22 -12.22 -13.42
C LEU A 120 14.65 -12.16 -13.96
N GLY A 121 15.35 -11.03 -13.76
CA GLY A 121 16.77 -10.88 -14.12
C GLY A 121 17.69 -11.86 -13.38
N ALA A 122 17.33 -12.25 -12.15
CA ALA A 122 18.02 -13.27 -11.35
C ALA A 122 17.72 -14.70 -11.81
N LYS A 123 16.67 -14.91 -12.61
CA LYS A 123 16.04 -16.21 -12.84
C LYS A 123 15.56 -16.87 -11.54
N ASN A 124 15.17 -16.07 -10.55
CA ASN A 124 14.52 -16.55 -9.34
C ASN A 124 13.00 -16.61 -9.59
N SER A 125 12.53 -17.78 -10.05
CA SER A 125 11.13 -17.97 -10.44
C SER A 125 10.16 -17.89 -9.26
N GLU A 126 10.56 -18.39 -8.09
CA GLU A 126 9.76 -18.37 -6.87
C GLU A 126 9.45 -16.92 -6.44
N LEU A 127 10.48 -16.07 -6.38
CA LEU A 127 10.31 -14.67 -6.04
C LEU A 127 9.58 -13.89 -7.14
N ALA A 128 9.81 -14.21 -8.42
CA ALA A 128 9.09 -13.58 -9.52
C ALA A 128 7.58 -13.88 -9.45
N GLU A 129 7.19 -15.11 -9.18
CA GLU A 129 5.78 -15.50 -9.00
C GLU A 129 5.16 -14.82 -7.77
N PHE A 130 5.85 -14.85 -6.63
CA PHE A 130 5.40 -14.18 -5.41
C PHE A 130 5.16 -12.67 -5.62
N THR A 131 6.10 -11.99 -6.27
CA THR A 131 6.01 -10.53 -6.52
C THR A 131 4.87 -10.20 -7.47
N GLN A 132 4.61 -11.02 -8.49
CA GLN A 132 3.49 -10.82 -9.41
C GLN A 132 2.13 -11.00 -8.69
N ASN A 133 1.98 -12.05 -7.89
CA ASN A 133 0.76 -12.32 -7.13
C ASN A 133 0.52 -11.20 -6.09
N SER A 134 1.58 -10.78 -5.40
CA SER A 134 1.51 -9.70 -4.42
C SER A 134 1.16 -8.36 -5.05
N LEU A 135 1.78 -8.01 -6.19
CA LEU A 135 1.45 -6.82 -6.96
C LEU A 135 -0.02 -6.81 -7.40
N THR A 136 -0.52 -7.92 -7.90
CA THR A 136 -1.93 -8.05 -8.33
C THR A 136 -2.89 -7.75 -7.19
N ARG A 137 -2.61 -8.28 -5.98
CA ARG A 137 -3.41 -8.01 -4.79
C ARG A 137 -3.35 -6.54 -4.37
N ILE A 138 -2.15 -5.94 -4.37
CA ILE A 138 -1.98 -4.53 -4.02
C ILE A 138 -2.68 -3.62 -5.04
N ALA A 139 -2.61 -3.91 -6.34
CA ALA A 139 -3.31 -3.16 -7.37
C ALA A 139 -4.84 -3.19 -7.19
N GLY A 140 -5.39 -4.35 -6.80
CA GLY A 140 -6.81 -4.46 -6.44
C GLY A 140 -7.19 -3.59 -5.24
N LEU A 141 -6.33 -3.52 -4.22
CA LEU A 141 -6.56 -2.67 -3.04
C LEU A 141 -6.45 -1.18 -3.37
N ILE A 142 -5.49 -0.77 -4.20
CA ILE A 142 -5.36 0.62 -4.70
C ILE A 142 -6.66 1.06 -5.37
N THR A 143 -7.20 0.20 -6.24
CA THR A 143 -8.47 0.45 -6.95
C THR A 143 -9.62 0.63 -5.97
N GLN A 144 -9.82 -0.32 -5.05
CA GLN A 144 -10.89 -0.24 -4.04
C GLN A 144 -10.77 1.00 -3.14
N THR A 145 -9.55 1.37 -2.74
CA THR A 145 -9.32 2.60 -1.97
C THR A 145 -9.76 3.82 -2.76
N SER A 146 -9.45 3.89 -4.05
CA SER A 146 -9.85 5.00 -4.92
C SER A 146 -11.37 5.09 -5.13
N GLU A 147 -12.08 3.96 -5.14
CA GLU A 147 -13.54 3.89 -5.24
C GLU A 147 -14.22 4.32 -3.94
N ILE A 148 -13.64 3.99 -2.79
CA ILE A 148 -14.23 4.29 -1.47
C ILE A 148 -14.01 5.75 -1.04
N ILE A 149 -12.89 6.38 -1.39
CA ILE A 149 -12.57 7.75 -0.95
C ILE A 149 -13.70 8.76 -1.22
N PRO A 150 -14.32 8.83 -2.42
CA PRO A 150 -15.43 9.74 -2.70
C PRO A 150 -16.61 9.58 -1.72
N HIS A 151 -16.94 8.34 -1.35
CA HIS A 151 -18.03 8.05 -0.40
C HIS A 151 -17.69 8.54 1.00
N ILE A 152 -16.46 8.33 1.45
CA ILE A 152 -16.01 8.78 2.77
C ILE A 152 -15.97 10.30 2.85
N VAL A 153 -15.44 10.97 1.83
CA VAL A 153 -15.45 12.45 1.78
C VAL A 153 -16.87 12.99 1.79
N ALA A 154 -17.79 12.37 1.05
CA ALA A 154 -19.18 12.80 1.00
C ALA A 154 -19.91 12.60 2.34
N GLU A 155 -19.64 11.50 3.06
CA GLU A 155 -20.16 11.27 4.41
C GLU A 155 -19.59 12.29 5.42
N GLU A 156 -18.29 12.55 5.38
CA GLU A 156 -17.62 13.50 6.29
C GLU A 156 -18.10 14.95 6.12
N LEU A 157 -18.59 15.29 4.93
CA LEU A 157 -19.08 16.63 4.57
C LEU A 157 -20.61 16.74 4.52
N ASP A 158 -21.35 15.67 4.82
CA ASP A 158 -22.82 15.62 4.76
C ASP A 158 -23.40 15.99 3.37
N ILE A 159 -22.79 15.44 2.31
CA ILE A 159 -23.16 15.62 0.89
C ILE A 159 -23.27 14.27 0.16
N SER A 160 -23.78 13.24 0.83
CA SER A 160 -23.79 11.86 0.32
C SER A 160 -24.40 11.68 -1.07
N GLU A 161 -25.27 12.58 -1.52
CA GLU A 161 -25.87 12.56 -2.85
C GLU A 161 -24.88 12.73 -4.02
N VAL A 162 -23.65 13.22 -3.76
CA VAL A 162 -22.64 13.39 -4.82
C VAL A 162 -21.66 12.21 -4.93
N ALA A 163 -21.69 11.26 -4.00
CA ALA A 163 -20.68 10.20 -3.88
C ALA A 163 -20.56 9.33 -5.14
N ASP A 164 -21.68 8.76 -5.61
CA ASP A 164 -21.70 7.87 -6.79
C ASP A 164 -21.23 8.60 -8.05
N LYS A 165 -21.62 9.87 -8.21
CA LYS A 165 -21.19 10.69 -9.34
C LYS A 165 -19.70 11.02 -9.26
N ALA A 166 -19.20 11.30 -8.07
CA ALA A 166 -17.79 11.56 -7.85
C ALA A 166 -16.94 10.32 -8.16
N GLU A 167 -17.32 9.15 -7.64
CA GLU A 167 -16.70 7.87 -7.95
C GLU A 167 -16.67 7.62 -9.46
N ALA A 168 -17.83 7.68 -10.13
CA ALA A 168 -17.92 7.43 -11.57
C ALA A 168 -16.99 8.35 -12.37
N ASN A 169 -16.99 9.66 -12.08
CA ASN A 169 -16.13 10.63 -12.77
C ASN A 169 -14.64 10.39 -12.53
N THR A 170 -14.26 10.03 -11.29
CA THR A 170 -12.84 9.80 -10.97
C THR A 170 -12.34 8.48 -11.54
N GLN A 171 -13.17 7.41 -11.50
CA GLN A 171 -12.82 6.13 -12.11
C GLN A 171 -12.74 6.22 -13.63
N GLU A 172 -13.62 7.02 -14.25
CA GLU A 172 -13.51 7.34 -15.68
C GLU A 172 -12.13 7.94 -15.99
N SER A 173 -11.67 8.89 -15.17
CA SER A 173 -10.38 9.58 -15.37
C SER A 173 -9.16 8.66 -15.36
N TRP A 174 -9.29 7.42 -14.86
CA TRP A 174 -8.19 6.46 -14.75
C TRP A 174 -8.10 5.50 -15.92
N LYS A 175 -9.09 5.50 -16.81
CA LYS A 175 -9.09 4.63 -17.98
C LYS A 175 -7.99 5.07 -18.96
N PRO A 176 -7.05 4.17 -19.33
CA PRO A 176 -5.96 4.51 -20.23
C PRO A 176 -6.45 5.02 -21.60
N GLU A 177 -7.63 4.58 -22.07
CA GLU A 177 -8.21 5.06 -23.33
C GLU A 177 -8.43 6.57 -23.38
N ASN A 178 -8.66 7.22 -22.24
CA ASN A 178 -8.89 8.68 -22.18
C ASN A 178 -7.63 9.49 -22.53
N PHE A 179 -6.44 8.89 -22.51
CA PHE A 179 -5.20 9.53 -22.95
C PHE A 179 -4.97 9.42 -24.47
N LEU A 180 -5.71 8.57 -25.17
CA LEU A 180 -5.51 8.28 -26.59
C LEU A 180 -6.48 9.04 -27.51
N GLU A 181 -7.51 9.68 -26.97
CA GLU A 181 -8.50 10.43 -27.77
C GLU A 181 -8.04 11.83 -28.23
N GLU A 182 -6.87 12.31 -27.78
CA GLU A 182 -6.31 13.62 -28.16
C GLU A 182 -5.00 13.57 -28.99
N ALA A 183 -4.64 12.42 -29.58
CA ALA A 183 -3.44 12.26 -30.44
C ALA A 183 -3.79 12.04 -31.92
#